data_AF-A0A2Z3H3T6-F1
#
_entry.id   AF-A0A2Z3H3T6-F1
#
_cell.length_a   1.000
_cell.length_b   1.000
_cell.length_c   1.000
_cell.angle_alpha   90.00
_cell.angle_beta   90.00
_cell.angle_gamma   90.00
#
_symmetry.space_group_name_H-M   'P 1'
#
loop_
_entity.id
_entity.type
_entity.pdbx_description
1 polymer ?
#
loop_
_entity_poly.entity_id
_entity_poly.type
_entity_poly.pdbx_seq_one_letter_code
_entity_poly.pdbx_strand_id
1 'polypeptide(L)'
;MRTRRRLLALLVVLSLIAAVGTVVATSIRRPEPVAPPERPFVPLEAIAASQRGWEVVAAPQLPGPYRLSPRGGSLLGAGNGGSMTSGVRNDSGAVTEEVLLKCDPAFDQLVVFLDTAAGDRTLVVMRRAK
;
A
#
# COMPACT_ATOMS: atom_id res chain seq x y z
N MET A 1 57.05 -6.59 28.29
CA MET A 1 56.18 -7.25 27.27
C MET A 1 54.67 -7.18 27.53
N ARG A 2 54.17 -6.85 28.75
CA ARG A 2 52.72 -6.84 29.06
C ARG A 2 51.93 -5.63 28.50
N THR A 3 52.58 -4.49 28.28
CA THR A 3 51.94 -3.24 27.82
C THR A 3 51.56 -3.26 26.34
N ARG A 4 52.38 -3.86 25.47
CA ARG A 4 52.10 -3.97 24.02
C ARG A 4 50.87 -4.83 23.71
N ARG A 5 50.63 -5.89 24.50
CA ARG A 5 49.48 -6.79 24.32
C ARG A 5 48.15 -6.11 24.67
N ARG A 6 48.14 -5.20 25.66
CA ARG A 6 46.95 -4.42 26.04
C ARG A 6 46.59 -3.38 24.99
N LEU A 7 47.60 -2.76 24.36
CA LEU A 7 47.41 -1.75 23.31
C LEU A 7 46.84 -2.37 22.03
N LEU A 8 47.34 -3.55 21.63
CA LEU A 8 46.80 -4.32 20.51
C LEU A 8 45.35 -4.76 20.76
N ALA A 9 45.01 -5.22 21.97
CA ALA A 9 43.65 -5.61 22.30
C ALA A 9 42.68 -4.41 22.24
N LEU A 10 43.10 -3.24 22.72
CA LEU A 10 42.30 -2.01 22.67
C LEU A 10 42.03 -1.58 21.21
N LEU A 11 43.03 -1.66 20.35
CA LEU A 11 42.90 -1.33 18.92
C LEU A 11 41.94 -2.27 18.18
N VAL A 12 41.96 -3.56 18.52
CA VAL A 12 41.02 -4.56 17.96
C VAL A 12 39.59 -4.30 18.41
N VAL A 13 39.38 -3.91 19.67
CA VAL A 13 38.04 -3.57 20.17
C VAL A 13 37.52 -2.29 19.50
N LEU A 14 38.38 -1.27 19.35
CA LEU A 14 38.01 -0.03 18.67
C LEU A 14 37.68 -0.24 17.18
N SER A 15 38.43 -1.10 16.48
CA SER A 15 38.14 -1.41 15.07
C SER A 15 36.85 -2.22 14.90
N LEU A 16 36.55 -3.13 15.82
CA LEU A 16 35.28 -3.86 15.85
C LEU A 16 34.08 -2.92 16.06
N ILE A 17 34.18 -1.97 17.00
CA ILE A 17 33.11 -0.99 17.24
C ILE A 17 32.89 -0.10 16.01
N ALA A 18 33.97 0.35 15.37
CA ALA A 18 33.89 1.17 14.15
C ALA A 18 33.26 0.40 12.98
N ALA A 19 33.61 -0.88 12.82
CA ALA A 19 33.05 -1.74 11.77
C ALA A 19 31.56 -2.03 12.00
N VAL A 20 31.13 -2.25 13.24
CA VAL A 20 29.72 -2.43 13.58
C VAL A 20 28.94 -1.13 13.33
N GLY A 21 29.52 0.02 13.69
CA GLY A 21 28.91 1.34 13.46
C GLY A 21 28.64 1.64 11.98
N THR A 22 29.58 1.31 11.09
CA THR A 22 29.41 1.52 9.63
C THR A 22 28.38 0.58 9.00
N VAL A 23 28.28 -0.67 9.46
CA VAL A 23 27.27 -1.62 8.97
C VAL A 23 25.86 -1.20 9.40
N VAL A 24 25.69 -0.69 10.62
CA VAL A 24 24.40 -0.18 11.09
C VAL A 24 24.01 1.11 10.34
N ALA A 25 24.95 2.03 10.13
CA ALA A 25 24.67 3.27 9.41
C ALA A 25 24.28 3.05 7.93
N THR A 26 24.84 2.04 7.28
CA THR A 26 24.53 1.72 5.86
C THR A 26 23.24 0.93 5.69
N SER A 27 22.85 0.11 6.67
CA SER A 27 21.62 -0.69 6.63
C SER A 27 20.34 0.10 6.97
N ILE A 28 20.45 1.27 7.61
CA ILE A 28 19.31 2.14 7.94
C ILE A 28 18.91 3.05 6.76
N ARG A 29 19.75 3.19 5.73
CA ARG A 29 19.34 3.81 4.46
C ARG A 29 18.41 2.86 3.70
N ARG A 30 17.15 2.79 4.16
CA ARG A 30 16.06 2.33 3.31
C ARG A 30 16.09 3.22 2.06
N PRO A 31 16.16 2.64 0.85
CA PRO A 31 15.89 3.42 -0.35
C PRO A 31 14.53 4.07 -0.15
N GLU A 32 14.46 5.40 -0.27
CA GLU A 32 13.19 6.10 -0.32
C GLU A 32 12.33 5.36 -1.35
N PRO A 33 11.12 4.90 -0.98
CA PRO A 33 10.22 4.34 -1.96
C PRO A 33 9.96 5.46 -2.96
N VAL A 34 10.48 5.31 -4.17
CA VAL A 34 10.18 6.19 -5.30
C VAL A 34 8.66 6.25 -5.37
N ALA A 35 8.10 7.41 -5.04
CA ALA A 35 6.66 7.58 -5.07
C ALA A 35 6.18 7.16 -6.46
N PRO A 36 5.24 6.19 -6.57
CA PRO A 36 4.75 5.78 -7.87
C PRO A 36 4.25 7.03 -8.60
N PRO A 37 4.50 7.16 -9.91
CA PRO A 37 4.08 8.34 -10.67
C PRO A 37 2.60 8.61 -10.43
N GLU A 38 2.26 9.87 -10.16
CA GLU A 38 0.87 10.28 -9.92
C GLU A 38 0.02 9.84 -11.11
N ARG A 39 -0.94 8.95 -10.86
CA ARG A 39 -1.88 8.52 -11.91
C ARG A 39 -2.80 9.69 -12.26
N PRO A 40 -3.04 9.94 -13.55
CA PRO A 40 -3.93 11.01 -13.97
C PRO A 40 -5.36 10.75 -13.49
N PHE A 41 -6.11 11.83 -13.26
CA PHE A 41 -7.56 11.76 -13.07
C PHE A 41 -8.23 11.52 -14.42
N VAL A 42 -9.06 10.48 -14.49
CA VAL A 42 -9.74 10.01 -15.71
C VAL A 42 -11.25 9.91 -15.47
N PRO A 43 -12.06 9.89 -16.55
CA PRO A 43 -13.50 9.62 -16.44
C PRO A 43 -13.78 8.24 -15.81
N LEU A 44 -14.97 8.07 -15.24
CA LEU A 44 -15.37 6.80 -14.60
C LEU A 44 -15.32 5.63 -15.59
N GLU A 45 -15.65 5.90 -16.85
CA GLU A 45 -15.69 4.94 -17.95
C GLU A 45 -14.30 4.35 -18.22
N ALA A 46 -13.25 5.17 -18.11
CA ALA A 46 -11.88 4.70 -18.24
C ALA A 46 -11.46 3.78 -17.09
N ILE A 47 -11.95 4.07 -15.87
CA ILE A 47 -11.74 3.19 -14.71
C ILE A 47 -12.52 1.89 -14.89
N ALA A 48 -13.79 1.96 -15.29
CA ALA A 48 -14.62 0.78 -15.53
C ALA A 48 -14.00 -0.10 -16.63
N ALA A 49 -13.52 0.49 -17.73
CA ALA A 49 -12.83 -0.22 -18.80
C ALA A 49 -11.54 -0.92 -18.35
N SER A 50 -10.86 -0.40 -17.32
CA SER A 50 -9.69 -1.06 -16.72
C SER A 50 -10.06 -2.30 -15.89
N GLN A 51 -11.30 -2.38 -15.40
CA GLN A 51 -11.83 -3.50 -14.62
C GLN A 51 -12.58 -4.50 -15.53
N ARG A 52 -11.84 -5.17 -16.41
CA ARG A 52 -12.42 -6.11 -17.38
C ARG A 52 -13.30 -7.17 -16.69
N GLY A 53 -14.49 -7.39 -17.24
CA GLY A 53 -15.47 -8.35 -16.70
C GLY A 53 -16.33 -7.81 -15.55
N TRP A 54 -16.23 -6.51 -15.25
CA TRP A 54 -17.04 -5.82 -14.26
C TRP A 54 -17.78 -4.64 -14.89
N GLU A 55 -19.03 -4.44 -14.47
CA GLU A 55 -19.87 -3.33 -14.87
C GLU A 55 -20.27 -2.48 -13.66
N VAL A 56 -20.35 -1.16 -13.85
CA VAL A 56 -20.74 -0.23 -12.77
C VAL A 56 -22.20 -0.45 -12.40
N VAL A 57 -22.46 -0.70 -11.13
CA VAL A 57 -23.82 -0.85 -10.58
C VAL A 57 -24.35 0.48 -10.08
N ALA A 58 -23.50 1.22 -9.37
CA ALA A 58 -23.83 2.51 -8.80
C ALA A 58 -22.71 3.49 -9.11
N ALA A 59 -23.08 4.67 -9.62
CA ALA A 59 -22.14 5.75 -9.82
C ALA A 59 -21.57 6.22 -8.46
N PRO A 60 -20.32 6.73 -8.43
CA PRO A 60 -19.76 7.32 -7.23
C PRO A 60 -20.62 8.48 -6.73
N GLN A 61 -20.69 8.64 -5.41
CA GLN A 61 -21.45 9.72 -4.77
C GLN A 61 -20.90 11.11 -5.10
N LEU A 62 -19.58 11.20 -5.30
CA LEU A 62 -18.90 12.45 -5.64
C LEU A 62 -18.60 12.49 -7.13
N PRO A 63 -18.80 13.65 -7.79
CA PRO A 63 -18.49 13.80 -9.21
C PRO A 63 -16.99 13.73 -9.48
N GLY A 64 -16.65 13.21 -10.66
CA GLY A 64 -15.27 13.05 -11.13
C GLY A 64 -14.68 14.32 -11.75
N PRO A 65 -13.44 14.25 -12.26
CA PRO A 65 -12.71 13.03 -12.65
C PRO A 65 -12.05 12.28 -11.48
N TYR A 66 -11.71 11.01 -11.72
CA TYR A 66 -11.33 10.04 -10.69
C TYR A 66 -9.96 9.43 -10.95
N ARG A 67 -9.27 9.01 -9.88
CA ARG A 67 -8.12 8.09 -9.99
C ARG A 67 -8.31 6.92 -9.04
N LEU A 68 -7.74 5.77 -9.36
CA LEU A 68 -7.70 4.65 -8.41
C LEU A 68 -6.93 5.06 -7.17
N SER A 69 -7.55 4.92 -6.00
CA SER A 69 -6.89 5.27 -4.75
C SER A 69 -5.75 4.29 -4.49
N PRO A 70 -4.49 4.73 -4.41
CA PRO A 70 -3.36 3.83 -4.11
C PRO A 70 -3.46 3.24 -2.69
N ARG A 71 -4.32 3.82 -1.84
CA ARG A 71 -4.54 3.44 -0.44
C ARG A 71 -5.78 2.58 -0.23
N GLY A 72 -6.57 2.29 -1.27
CA GLY A 72 -7.78 1.48 -1.17
C GLY A 72 -7.64 0.15 -1.89
N GLY A 73 -7.75 -0.96 -1.16
CA GLY A 73 -7.86 -2.29 -1.76
C GLY A 73 -9.17 -2.43 -2.53
N SER A 74 -9.16 -3.13 -3.67
CA SER A 74 -10.40 -3.47 -4.38
C SER A 74 -11.02 -4.72 -3.74
N LEU A 75 -12.27 -4.64 -3.31
CA LEU A 75 -12.99 -5.80 -2.76
C LEU A 75 -13.45 -6.69 -3.90
N LEU A 76 -13.10 -7.97 -3.92
CA LEU A 76 -13.61 -8.93 -4.89
C LEU A 76 -14.52 -9.93 -4.18
N GLY A 77 -15.83 -9.80 -4.36
CA GLY A 77 -16.80 -10.84 -4.01
C GLY A 77 -16.52 -12.09 -4.84
N ALA A 78 -16.24 -13.20 -4.19
CA ALA A 78 -15.47 -14.27 -4.80
C ALA A 78 -16.33 -15.44 -5.26
N GLY A 79 -16.14 -15.83 -6.53
CA GLY A 79 -16.30 -17.23 -6.94
C GLY A 79 -15.28 -18.18 -6.30
N ASN A 80 -14.30 -17.68 -5.52
CA ASN A 80 -13.23 -18.48 -4.90
C ASN A 80 -13.03 -18.24 -3.38
N GLY A 81 -13.99 -17.67 -2.65
CA GLY A 81 -13.90 -17.53 -1.18
C GLY A 81 -12.75 -16.64 -0.65
N GLY A 82 -12.32 -15.63 -1.40
CA GLY A 82 -11.23 -14.75 -0.98
C GLY A 82 -11.55 -13.91 0.26
N SER A 83 -10.52 -13.56 1.02
CA SER A 83 -10.57 -12.56 2.09
C SER A 83 -9.69 -11.36 1.72
N MET A 84 -10.11 -10.15 2.12
CA MET A 84 -9.31 -8.93 1.94
C MET A 84 -8.74 -8.49 3.28
N THR A 85 -7.43 -8.32 3.36
CA THR A 85 -6.79 -7.62 4.47
C THR A 85 -6.66 -6.14 4.11
N SER A 86 -7.40 -5.28 4.79
CA SER A 86 -7.34 -3.83 4.63
C SER A 86 -6.60 -3.19 5.79
N GLY A 87 -5.50 -2.50 5.52
CA GLY A 87 -4.81 -1.71 6.52
C GLY A 87 -5.57 -0.41 6.81
N VAL A 88 -6.18 -0.27 7.99
CA VAL A 88 -6.56 1.03 8.56
C VAL A 88 -5.26 1.78 8.80
N ARG A 89 -5.16 3.01 8.28
CA ARG A 89 -3.96 3.83 8.37
C ARG A 89 -4.25 5.11 9.13
N ASN A 90 -3.30 5.58 9.94
CA ASN A 90 -3.36 6.88 10.60
C ASN A 90 -3.03 8.03 9.64
N ASP A 91 -3.06 9.27 10.15
CA ASP A 91 -2.80 10.50 9.39
C ASP A 91 -1.39 10.55 8.77
N SER A 92 -0.42 9.83 9.34
CA SER A 92 0.92 9.69 8.77
C SER A 92 1.04 8.61 7.70
N GLY A 93 -0.07 7.91 7.39
CA GLY A 93 -0.13 6.85 6.39
C GLY A 93 0.38 5.49 6.86
N ALA A 94 0.77 5.37 8.15
CA ALA A 94 1.18 4.12 8.76
C ALA A 94 -0.05 3.24 9.05
N VAL A 95 0.06 1.94 8.77
CA VAL A 95 -1.00 0.96 9.07
C VAL A 95 -1.08 0.78 10.58
N THR A 96 -2.25 1.09 11.16
CA THR A 96 -2.56 0.94 12.58
C THR A 96 -3.35 -0.32 12.88
N GLU A 97 -4.11 -0.83 11.92
CA GLU A 97 -4.89 -2.06 12.07
C GLU A 97 -5.03 -2.77 10.73
N GLU A 98 -5.02 -4.09 10.72
CA GLU A 98 -5.33 -4.90 9.53
C GLU A 98 -6.68 -5.57 9.71
N VAL A 99 -7.68 -5.11 8.95
CA VAL A 99 -9.04 -5.66 8.98
C VAL A 99 -9.16 -6.74 7.93
N LEU A 100 -9.40 -7.97 8.36
CA LEU A 100 -9.73 -9.08 7.47
C LEU A 100 -11.23 -9.10 7.18
N LEU A 101 -11.60 -8.69 5.98
CA LEU A 101 -12.97 -8.79 5.47
C LEU A 101 -13.15 -10.14 4.79
N LYS A 102 -14.05 -10.96 5.35
CA LYS A 102 -14.51 -12.20 4.70
C LYS A 102 -15.46 -11.81 3.57
N CYS A 103 -15.15 -12.21 2.35
CA CYS A 103 -16.07 -11.99 1.23
C CYS A 103 -17.20 -13.02 1.32
N ASP A 104 -18.44 -12.54 1.18
CA ASP A 104 -19.61 -13.39 1.05
C ASP A 104 -19.73 -13.84 -0.43
N PRO A 105 -19.67 -15.15 -0.73
CA PRO A 105 -19.77 -15.67 -2.09
C PRO A 105 -21.13 -15.42 -2.76
N ALA A 106 -22.17 -15.01 -2.02
CA ALA A 106 -23.46 -14.62 -2.60
C ALA A 106 -23.43 -13.26 -3.31
N PHE A 107 -22.39 -12.44 -3.09
CA PHE A 107 -22.27 -11.10 -3.66
C PHE A 107 -21.17 -11.08 -4.73
N ASP A 108 -21.55 -11.13 -6.00
CA ASP A 108 -20.64 -10.99 -7.16
C ASP A 108 -20.33 -9.50 -7.43
N GLN A 109 -19.71 -8.84 -6.46
CA GLN A 109 -19.49 -7.39 -6.46
C GLN A 109 -18.02 -7.03 -6.29
N LEU A 110 -17.60 -5.97 -6.99
CA LEU A 110 -16.30 -5.35 -6.90
C LEU A 110 -16.44 -3.92 -6.36
N VAL A 111 -15.83 -3.62 -5.22
CA VAL A 111 -15.79 -2.23 -4.71
C VAL A 111 -14.42 -1.65 -4.99
N VAL A 112 -14.39 -0.50 -5.67
CA VAL A 112 -13.16 0.20 -6.03
C VAL A 112 -13.15 1.57 -5.37
N PHE A 113 -12.10 1.87 -4.61
CA PHE A 113 -11.90 3.19 -4.01
C PHE A 113 -11.26 4.15 -5.01
N LEU A 114 -11.82 5.35 -5.08
CA LEU A 114 -11.43 6.39 -6.02
C LEU A 114 -11.07 7.66 -5.23
N ASP A 115 -10.01 8.33 -5.65
CA ASP A 115 -9.78 9.72 -5.24
C ASP A 115 -10.35 10.65 -6.32
N THR A 116 -10.89 11.79 -5.90
CA THR A 116 -11.38 12.86 -6.77
C THR A 116 -10.32 13.96 -6.91
N ALA A 117 -10.42 14.78 -7.96
CA ALA A 117 -9.53 15.92 -8.17
C ALA A 117 -9.60 16.97 -7.02
N ALA A 118 -10.71 17.01 -6.28
CA ALA A 118 -10.88 17.87 -5.11
C ALA A 118 -10.12 17.37 -3.86
N GLY A 119 -9.54 16.17 -3.91
CA GLY A 119 -8.85 15.54 -2.79
C GLY A 119 -9.76 14.65 -1.93
N ASP A 120 -11.05 14.57 -2.23
CA ASP A 120 -11.99 13.69 -1.54
C ASP A 120 -11.85 12.24 -2.02
N ARG A 121 -12.22 11.30 -1.15
CA ARG A 121 -12.30 9.88 -1.48
C ARG A 121 -13.76 9.47 -1.67
N THR A 122 -14.00 8.69 -2.72
CA THR A 122 -15.29 8.05 -2.98
C THR A 122 -15.09 6.58 -3.35
N LEU A 123 -16.17 5.88 -3.64
CA LEU A 123 -16.15 4.48 -4.04
C LEU A 123 -17.12 4.27 -5.20
N VAL A 124 -16.81 3.29 -6.03
CA VAL A 124 -17.71 2.74 -7.03
C VAL A 124 -17.96 1.28 -6.70
N VAL A 125 -19.23 0.87 -6.81
CA VAL A 125 -19.61 -0.53 -6.71
C VAL A 125 -19.86 -1.05 -8.12
N MET A 126 -19.20 -2.14 -8.44
CA MET A 126 -19.29 -2.85 -9.71
C MET A 126 -19.83 -4.26 -9.44
N ARG A 127 -20.39 -4.90 -10.46
CA ARG A 127 -20.77 -6.33 -10.44
C ARG A 127 -20.20 -7.00 -11.65
N ARG A 128 -20.13 -8.33 -11.64
CA ARG A 128 -19.64 -9.06 -12.80
C ARG A 128 -20.57 -8.86 -14.00
N ALA A 129 -19.97 -8.56 -15.15
CA ALA A 129 -20.70 -8.54 -16.41
C ALA A 129 -21.17 -9.96 -16.74
N LYS A 130 -22.42 -10.11 -17.17
CA LYS A 130 -23.00 -11.39 -17.59
C LYS A 130 -22.54 -11.81 -18.98
#